data_AF-A0A7W1AFH4-F1
#
_entry.id   AF-A0A7W1AFH4-F1
#
_cell.length_a   1.000
_cell.length_b   1.000
_cell.length_c   1.000
_cell.angle_alpha   90.00
_cell.angle_beta   90.00
_cell.angle_gamma   90.00
#
_symmetry.space_group_name_H-M   'P 1'
#
loop_
_entity.id
_entity.type
_entity.pdbx_description
1 polymer ?
#
loop_
_entity_poly.entity_id
_entity_poly.type
_entity_poly.pdbx_seq_one_letter_code
_entity_poly.pdbx_strand_id
1 'polypeptide(L)'
;MFRFLSLALLLAGCPGGGNSPLDKPDAAVTLPPDAPKPNPDAPQQPLKGYGETCTNGSQCAGGLCIGEQGSPFKCSIPCNIEIANDCRAVDGFCVPIGGGDHGCFGMIETLNDVDDAILSVGDNATRSLTPLGDADMFLVKLNQLGKIRFTATPSATIDVKLEAYDMVGAPIGSANNVGPSLAEGLETDVQQIGGHMFLVVRNVGTSTGNFTFSVTKIATLAPSPSIAPRSLETAN
;
A
#
# COMPACT_ATOMS: atom_id res chain seq x y z
N MET A 1 -3.61 -16.20 -6.07
CA MET A 1 -4.04 -16.82 -4.80
C MET A 1 -3.60 -15.86 -3.70
N PHE A 2 -4.44 -14.89 -3.35
CA PHE A 2 -4.11 -13.91 -2.30
C PHE A 2 -4.11 -14.64 -0.96
N ARG A 3 -2.93 -14.77 -0.34
CA ARG A 3 -2.86 -15.13 1.08
C ARG A 3 -3.31 -13.91 1.85
N PHE A 4 -4.41 -14.02 2.59
CA PHE A 4 -4.71 -13.06 3.64
C PHE A 4 -3.65 -13.25 4.73
N LEU A 5 -2.59 -12.43 4.70
CA LEU A 5 -1.75 -12.25 5.86
C LEU A 5 -2.56 -11.34 6.80
N SER A 6 -3.13 -11.94 7.84
CA SER A 6 -3.85 -11.18 8.87
C SER A 6 -2.84 -10.35 9.64
N LEU A 7 -2.71 -9.07 9.29
CA LEU A 7 -2.05 -8.10 10.15
C LEU A 7 -2.90 -7.98 11.42
N ALA A 8 -2.34 -8.42 12.54
CA ALA A 8 -3.04 -8.40 13.80
C ALA A 8 -2.90 -7.01 14.40
N LEU A 9 -4.02 -6.41 14.80
CA LEU A 9 -4.00 -5.16 15.55
C LEU A 9 -4.41 -5.45 16.99
N LEU A 10 -3.54 -5.11 17.93
CA LEU A 10 -3.90 -5.08 19.35
C LEU A 10 -4.52 -3.72 19.65
N LEU A 11 -5.80 -3.58 19.27
CA LEU A 11 -6.63 -2.46 19.66
C LEU A 11 -6.87 -2.54 21.18
N ALA A 12 -6.30 -1.59 21.93
CA ALA A 12 -6.91 -1.22 23.19
C ALA A 12 -8.21 -0.48 22.85
N GLY A 13 -9.35 -1.12 23.07
CA GLY A 13 -10.65 -0.61 22.65
C GLY A 13 -10.95 0.77 23.23
N CYS A 14 -11.09 1.76 22.35
CA CYS A 14 -11.89 2.96 22.61
C CYS A 14 -13.21 2.81 21.81
N PRO A 15 -14.39 2.94 22.44
CA PRO A 15 -15.66 2.89 21.71
C PRO A 15 -15.86 4.18 20.89
N GLY A 16 -16.47 4.04 19.72
CA GLY A 16 -16.45 5.00 18.61
C GLY A 16 -17.24 6.30 18.76
N GLY A 17 -17.26 7.08 17.68
CA GLY A 17 -18.21 8.19 17.49
C GLY A 17 -17.67 9.28 16.57
N GLY A 18 -18.11 9.27 15.31
CA GLY A 18 -17.88 10.38 14.40
C GLY A 18 -18.47 11.69 14.91
N ASN A 19 -17.66 12.73 14.88
CA ASN A 19 -17.94 14.15 14.64
C ASN A 19 -16.70 14.92 15.09
N SER A 20 -16.02 15.64 14.20
CA SER A 20 -15.14 16.73 14.65
C SER A 20 -15.99 17.68 15.49
N PRO A 21 -15.52 18.04 16.69
CA PRO A 21 -15.02 19.40 16.81
C PRO A 21 -13.81 19.50 17.76
N LEU A 22 -12.86 20.38 17.41
CA LEU A 22 -12.10 21.09 18.43
C LEU A 22 -13.10 21.66 19.46
N ASP A 23 -12.76 21.56 20.75
CA ASP A 23 -13.49 22.05 21.93
C ASP A 23 -14.54 21.12 22.55
N LYS A 24 -14.07 20.06 23.24
CA LYS A 24 -14.67 19.64 24.52
C LYS A 24 -13.58 19.24 25.53
N PRO A 25 -13.72 19.63 26.81
CA PRO A 25 -12.82 19.18 27.87
C PRO A 25 -12.97 17.68 28.10
N ASP A 26 -11.86 17.04 28.44
CA ASP A 26 -11.64 15.61 28.58
C ASP A 26 -12.85 14.84 29.14
N ALA A 27 -13.40 13.93 28.33
CA ALA A 27 -14.30 12.91 28.84
C ALA A 27 -13.49 11.97 29.74
N ALA A 28 -13.65 12.13 31.05
CA ALA A 28 -13.02 11.29 32.05
C ALA A 28 -13.39 9.82 31.80
N VAL A 29 -12.38 9.00 31.53
CA VAL A 29 -12.50 7.54 31.44
C VAL A 29 -12.95 7.03 32.82
N THR A 30 -14.19 6.56 32.93
CA THR A 30 -14.66 5.83 34.11
C THR A 30 -14.01 4.45 34.11
N LEU A 31 -12.92 4.33 34.87
CA LEU A 31 -12.29 3.05 35.20
C LEU A 31 -13.23 2.21 36.09
N PRO A 32 -13.21 0.87 35.98
CA PRO A 32 -13.93 0.00 36.90
C PRO A 32 -13.51 0.28 38.35
N PRO A 33 -14.44 0.18 39.31
CA PRO A 33 -14.28 0.72 40.68
C PRO A 33 -13.10 0.13 41.47
N ASP A 34 -12.54 -1.00 41.02
CA ASP A 34 -11.47 -1.74 41.72
C ASP A 34 -10.13 -1.77 40.95
N ALA A 35 -9.98 -1.01 39.86
CA ALA A 35 -8.66 -0.88 39.22
C ALA A 35 -7.74 -0.04 40.13
N PRO A 36 -6.53 -0.53 40.48
CA PRO A 36 -5.55 0.29 41.18
C PRO A 36 -5.33 1.58 40.39
N LYS A 37 -5.62 2.72 41.02
CA LYS A 37 -5.32 4.02 40.40
C LYS A 37 -3.81 4.07 40.12
N PRO A 38 -3.39 4.41 38.89
CA PRO A 38 -1.98 4.60 38.59
C PRO A 38 -1.40 5.57 39.62
N ASN A 39 -0.24 5.23 40.20
CA ASN A 39 0.44 6.13 41.11
C ASN A 39 0.72 7.45 40.34
N PRO A 40 0.16 8.60 40.77
CA PRO A 40 0.34 9.87 40.07
C PRO A 40 1.81 10.32 40.04
N ASP A 41 2.66 9.76 40.91
CA ASP A 41 4.10 10.04 40.99
C ASP A 41 4.97 8.97 40.31
N ALA A 42 4.37 7.98 39.64
CA ALA A 42 5.14 7.04 38.84
C ALA A 42 5.77 7.78 37.65
N PRO A 43 7.09 7.66 37.40
CA PRO A 43 7.69 8.19 36.18
C PRO A 43 6.95 7.62 34.99
N GLN A 44 6.29 8.47 34.20
CA GLN A 44 5.76 8.04 32.91
C GLN A 44 6.94 7.54 32.10
N GLN A 45 6.93 6.26 31.73
CA GLN A 45 7.96 5.73 30.85
C GLN A 45 7.92 6.53 29.54
N PRO A 46 9.09 6.92 28.98
CA PRO A 46 9.12 7.58 27.69
C PRO A 46 8.41 6.73 26.65
N LEU A 47 7.58 7.36 25.82
CA LEU A 47 6.94 6.69 24.70
C LEU A 47 8.01 6.22 23.71
N LYS A 48 7.82 5.01 23.17
CA LYS A 48 8.71 4.40 22.18
C LYS A 48 8.49 4.99 20.80
N GLY A 49 9.58 5.22 20.07
CA GLY A 49 9.59 5.69 18.69
C GLY A 49 9.24 4.59 17.68
N TYR A 50 9.15 4.98 16.40
CA TYR A 50 8.86 4.08 15.28
C TYR A 50 9.83 2.89 15.24
N GLY A 51 9.31 1.69 14.95
CA GLY A 51 10.11 0.47 14.79
C GLY A 51 10.52 -0.23 16.09
N GLU A 52 10.35 0.42 17.26
CA GLU A 52 10.62 -0.17 18.57
C GLU A 52 9.56 -1.19 18.97
N THR A 53 9.96 -2.26 19.66
CA THR A 53 9.04 -3.34 20.06
C THR A 53 7.99 -2.85 21.05
N CYS A 54 6.72 -3.22 20.81
CA CYS A 54 5.59 -2.84 21.66
C CYS A 54 4.65 -4.03 21.94
N THR A 55 3.75 -3.84 22.88
CA THR A 55 2.69 -4.81 23.21
C THR A 55 1.29 -4.23 23.06
N ASN A 56 1.16 -2.90 23.01
CA ASN A 56 -0.07 -2.18 22.73
C ASN A 56 0.27 -0.73 22.30
N GLY A 57 -0.74 -0.02 21.78
CA GLY A 57 -0.58 1.34 21.27
C GLY A 57 -0.11 2.37 22.30
N SER A 58 -0.44 2.21 23.59
CA SER A 58 -0.08 3.17 24.65
C SER A 58 1.42 3.27 24.93
N GLN A 59 2.20 2.30 24.45
CA GLN A 59 3.66 2.31 24.55
C GLN A 59 4.33 3.14 23.45
N CYS A 60 3.58 3.54 22.42
CA CYS A 60 4.13 4.11 21.19
C CYS A 60 3.81 5.60 21.08
N ALA A 61 4.79 6.39 20.66
CA ALA A 61 4.62 7.82 20.44
C ALA A 61 3.55 8.12 19.38
N GLY A 62 3.44 7.26 18.36
CA GLY A 62 2.39 7.33 17.33
C GLY A 62 1.07 6.66 17.73
N GLY A 63 0.95 6.11 18.94
CA GLY A 63 -0.27 5.46 19.41
C GLY A 63 -0.60 4.11 18.75
N LEU A 64 0.21 3.65 17.78
CA LEU A 64 -0.02 2.40 17.05
C LEU A 64 1.05 1.36 17.38
N CYS A 65 0.59 0.12 17.59
CA CYS A 65 1.43 -1.04 17.78
C CYS A 65 0.98 -2.14 16.81
N ILE A 66 1.74 -2.33 15.74
CA ILE A 66 1.35 -3.17 14.60
C ILE A 66 2.40 -4.24 14.34
N GLY A 67 1.98 -5.37 13.79
CA GLY A 67 2.90 -6.45 13.47
C GLY A 67 2.19 -7.60 12.77
N GLU A 68 3.00 -8.46 12.17
CA GLU A 68 2.52 -9.70 11.59
C GLU A 68 2.44 -10.79 12.65
N GLN A 69 1.47 -11.69 12.49
CA GLN A 69 1.35 -12.85 13.36
C GLN A 69 2.62 -13.70 13.33
N GLY A 70 3.21 -13.95 14.51
CA GLY A 70 4.48 -14.68 14.63
C GLY A 70 5.73 -13.80 14.67
N SER A 71 5.57 -12.48 14.52
CA SER A 71 6.65 -11.49 14.66
C SER A 71 6.39 -10.55 15.85
N PRO A 72 7.44 -9.97 16.45
CA PRO A 72 7.25 -8.95 17.47
C PRO A 72 6.55 -7.72 16.87
N PHE A 73 5.54 -7.21 17.58
CA PHE A 73 4.86 -5.98 17.22
C PHE A 73 5.80 -4.79 17.42
N LYS A 74 5.67 -3.79 16.55
CA LYS A 74 6.50 -2.58 16.53
C LYS A 74 5.63 -1.34 16.56
N CYS A 75 6.14 -0.30 17.20
CA CYS A 75 5.53 1.00 17.20
C CYS A 75 5.49 1.56 15.79
N SER A 76 4.33 2.09 15.43
CA SER A 76 4.05 2.68 14.12
C SER A 76 3.44 4.07 14.29
N ILE A 77 3.24 4.75 13.17
CA ILE A 77 2.61 6.06 13.05
C ILE A 77 1.39 5.93 12.13
N PRO A 78 0.27 6.61 12.44
CA PRO A 78 -0.89 6.66 11.56
C PRO A 78 -0.51 7.30 10.23
N CYS A 79 -1.18 6.87 9.17
CA CYS A 79 -0.97 7.41 7.83
C CYS A 79 -2.30 7.58 7.09
N ASN A 80 -2.29 8.42 6.07
CA ASN A 80 -3.43 8.68 5.20
C ASN A 80 -3.22 8.02 3.84
N ILE A 81 -4.04 7.01 3.54
CA ILE A 81 -4.01 6.27 2.26
C ILE A 81 -4.38 7.14 1.04
N GLU A 82 -4.94 8.32 1.27
CA GLU A 82 -5.21 9.32 0.22
C GLU A 82 -3.99 10.21 -0.09
N ILE A 83 -2.83 9.91 0.50
CA ILE A 83 -1.52 10.47 0.16
C ILE A 83 -0.65 9.33 -0.35
N ALA A 84 -0.06 9.50 -1.53
CA ALA A 84 0.63 8.42 -2.25
C ALA A 84 1.72 7.73 -1.40
N ASN A 85 2.56 8.50 -0.72
CA ASN A 85 3.55 8.02 0.23
C ASN A 85 3.57 8.83 1.54
N ASP A 86 2.51 8.71 2.34
CA ASP A 86 2.46 9.40 3.64
C ASP A 86 3.52 8.88 4.64
N CYS A 87 4.03 7.68 4.38
CA CYS A 87 5.00 6.97 5.23
C CYS A 87 6.46 7.18 4.81
N ARG A 88 6.74 8.09 3.87
CA ARG A 88 8.10 8.35 3.37
C ARG A 88 9.10 8.72 4.45
N ALA A 89 8.67 9.39 5.52
CA ALA A 89 9.55 9.82 6.60
C ALA A 89 10.15 8.66 7.42
N VAL A 90 9.59 7.46 7.25
CA VAL A 90 10.02 6.23 7.92
C VAL A 90 10.28 5.08 6.94
N ASP A 91 10.42 5.41 5.65
CA ASP A 91 10.65 4.45 4.55
C ASP A 91 9.64 3.29 4.61
N GLY A 92 8.35 3.58 4.78
CA GLY A 92 7.31 2.57 5.00
C GLY A 92 6.16 2.63 3.99
N PHE A 93 5.32 1.61 3.98
CA PHE A 93 4.04 1.60 3.27
C PHE A 93 2.91 2.03 4.20
N CYS A 94 1.94 2.78 3.68
CA CYS A 94 0.71 3.08 4.41
C CYS A 94 -0.27 1.91 4.28
N VAL A 95 -0.28 0.98 5.24
CA VAL A 95 -1.05 -0.26 5.14
C VAL A 95 -2.32 -0.22 6.00
N PRO A 96 -3.40 -0.93 5.63
CA PRO A 96 -4.58 -1.02 6.46
C PRO A 96 -4.32 -1.87 7.70
N ILE A 97 -4.75 -1.40 8.87
CA ILE A 97 -4.51 -2.05 10.17
C ILE A 97 -5.82 -2.54 10.84
N GLY A 98 -6.98 -2.30 10.22
CA GLY A 98 -8.30 -2.71 10.71
C GLY A 98 -9.15 -1.52 11.16
N GLY A 99 -10.47 -1.69 11.26
CA GLY A 99 -11.38 -0.61 11.66
C GLY A 99 -11.50 0.57 10.67
N GLY A 100 -10.85 0.48 9.50
CA GLY A 100 -10.73 1.57 8.54
C GLY A 100 -9.45 2.41 8.71
N ASP A 101 -8.66 2.14 9.75
CA ASP A 101 -7.42 2.86 10.04
C ASP A 101 -6.24 2.30 9.23
N HIS A 102 -5.23 3.15 9.06
CA HIS A 102 -3.98 2.81 8.37
C HIS A 102 -2.78 3.20 9.22
N GLY A 103 -1.66 2.49 9.04
CA GLY A 103 -0.40 2.79 9.72
C GLY A 103 0.80 2.46 8.85
N CYS A 104 1.94 3.09 9.15
CA CYS A 104 3.18 2.84 8.42
C CYS A 104 3.81 1.50 8.81
N PHE A 105 4.05 0.64 7.81
CA PHE A 105 4.59 -0.70 8.00
C PHE A 105 5.56 -1.09 6.89
N GLY A 106 6.42 -2.07 7.16
CA GLY A 106 7.38 -2.58 6.20
C GLY A 106 8.57 -1.64 6.00
N MET A 107 9.28 -1.85 4.90
CA MET A 107 10.43 -1.05 4.50
C MET A 107 10.42 -0.87 2.98
N ILE A 108 10.56 0.36 2.54
CA ILE A 108 10.66 0.77 1.16
C ILE A 108 11.52 2.03 1.08
N GLU A 109 12.68 1.92 0.44
CA GLU A 109 13.60 3.04 0.30
C GLU A 109 13.26 3.81 -0.98
N THR A 110 12.44 4.85 -0.96
CA THR A 110 12.16 5.66 -2.18
C THR A 110 13.08 6.88 -2.32
N LEU A 111 13.82 7.21 -1.26
CA LEU A 111 14.59 8.46 -1.14
C LEU A 111 13.66 9.68 -1.28
N ASN A 112 14.11 10.74 -1.96
CA ASN A 112 13.43 12.03 -2.01
C ASN A 112 12.32 12.06 -3.08
N ASP A 113 11.17 11.48 -2.75
CA ASP A 113 10.06 11.23 -3.67
C ASP A 113 8.92 12.26 -3.57
N VAL A 114 9.18 13.49 -4.02
CA VAL A 114 8.14 14.55 -3.99
C VAL A 114 7.05 14.35 -5.05
N ASP A 115 7.25 13.44 -5.99
CA ASP A 115 6.38 13.21 -7.14
C ASP A 115 5.66 11.85 -7.13
N ASP A 116 5.58 11.15 -5.99
CA ASP A 116 4.68 10.01 -5.86
C ASP A 116 3.23 10.31 -6.28
N ALA A 117 2.51 9.27 -6.71
CA ALA A 117 1.16 9.46 -7.23
C ALA A 117 0.15 8.40 -6.79
N ILE A 118 -1.10 8.82 -6.66
CA ILE A 118 -2.24 7.90 -6.60
C ILE A 118 -2.82 7.79 -8.00
N LEU A 119 -2.95 6.55 -8.49
CA LEU A 119 -3.50 6.25 -9.81
C LEU A 119 -4.64 5.24 -9.71
N SER A 120 -5.55 5.29 -10.66
CA SER A 120 -6.55 4.26 -10.90
C SER A 120 -6.29 3.54 -12.22
N VAL A 121 -6.99 2.43 -12.44
CA VAL A 121 -6.88 1.70 -13.71
C VAL A 121 -7.43 2.55 -14.85
N GLY A 122 -6.60 2.78 -15.87
CA GLY A 122 -6.83 3.72 -16.97
C GLY A 122 -5.92 4.94 -16.91
N ASP A 123 -5.33 5.24 -15.76
CA ASP A 123 -4.49 6.42 -15.57
C ASP A 123 -3.04 6.18 -16.02
N ASN A 124 -2.33 7.30 -16.20
CA ASN A 124 -0.89 7.34 -16.39
C ASN A 124 -0.30 8.58 -15.73
N ALA A 125 1.00 8.53 -15.44
CA ALA A 125 1.76 9.62 -14.88
C ALA A 125 3.18 9.63 -15.44
N THR A 126 3.70 10.81 -15.77
CA THR A 126 5.12 11.00 -16.12
C THR A 126 5.86 11.53 -14.90
N ARG A 127 7.00 10.92 -14.59
CA ARG A 127 7.86 11.22 -13.44
C ARG A 127 9.33 11.24 -13.83
N SER A 128 10.19 11.63 -12.89
CA SER A 128 11.62 11.78 -13.11
C SER A 128 12.40 11.05 -12.04
N LEU A 129 13.18 10.03 -12.42
CA LEU A 129 14.14 9.35 -11.55
C LEU A 129 15.43 10.17 -11.45
N THR A 130 15.34 11.36 -10.86
CA THR A 130 16.47 12.29 -10.70
C THR A 130 16.34 13.01 -9.36
N PRO A 131 17.34 12.90 -8.46
CA PRO A 131 18.72 12.44 -8.69
C PRO A 131 18.90 10.91 -8.76
N LEU A 132 20.13 10.44 -8.95
CA LEU A 132 20.41 9.00 -8.94
C LEU A 132 20.02 8.36 -7.60
N GLY A 133 19.36 7.21 -7.66
CA GLY A 133 18.85 6.49 -6.48
C GLY A 133 17.41 6.85 -6.14
N ASP A 134 16.85 7.86 -6.81
CA ASP A 134 15.46 8.22 -6.71
C ASP A 134 14.53 7.11 -7.21
N ALA A 135 13.36 7.05 -6.60
CA ALA A 135 12.38 6.03 -6.87
C ALA A 135 10.98 6.53 -6.55
N ASP A 136 10.10 6.43 -7.54
CA ASP A 136 8.72 6.84 -7.41
C ASP A 136 7.83 5.68 -6.98
N MET A 137 7.05 5.91 -5.93
CA MET A 137 5.95 5.05 -5.53
C MET A 137 4.61 5.53 -6.11
N PHE A 138 3.88 4.56 -6.64
CA PHE A 138 2.52 4.72 -7.12
C PHE A 138 1.58 3.86 -6.27
N LEU A 139 0.61 4.51 -5.64
CA LEU A 139 -0.51 3.83 -4.99
C LEU A 139 -1.62 3.64 -6.02
N VAL A 140 -1.81 2.40 -6.47
CA VAL A 140 -2.78 2.08 -7.52
C VAL A 140 -4.08 1.57 -6.90
N LYS A 141 -5.15 2.36 -7.01
CA LYS A 141 -6.51 2.01 -6.61
C LYS A 141 -7.12 1.01 -7.59
N LEU A 142 -7.53 -0.15 -7.07
CA LEU A 142 -8.14 -1.22 -7.85
C LEU A 142 -9.66 -0.98 -7.96
N ASN A 143 -10.05 -0.26 -9.01
CA ASN A 143 -11.44 0.17 -9.25
C ASN A 143 -12.20 -0.75 -10.22
N GLN A 144 -11.59 -1.83 -10.73
CA GLN A 144 -12.23 -2.77 -11.65
C GLN A 144 -11.67 -4.19 -11.56
N LEU A 145 -12.52 -5.18 -11.87
CA LEU A 145 -12.14 -6.59 -11.92
C LEU A 145 -11.43 -6.97 -13.24
N GLY A 146 -10.63 -8.04 -13.15
CA GLY A 146 -9.96 -8.70 -14.26
C GLY A 146 -8.46 -8.46 -14.31
N LYS A 147 -7.86 -8.85 -15.43
CA LYS A 147 -6.41 -8.74 -15.64
C LYS A 147 -6.00 -7.29 -15.93
N ILE A 148 -5.03 -6.80 -15.16
CA ILE A 148 -4.45 -5.47 -15.27
C ILE A 148 -2.97 -5.59 -15.61
N ARG A 149 -2.45 -4.66 -16.41
CA ARG A 149 -1.03 -4.47 -16.68
C ARG A 149 -0.56 -3.11 -16.16
N PHE A 150 0.53 -3.15 -15.41
CA PHE A 150 1.34 -2.01 -15.03
C PHE A 150 2.49 -1.89 -16.03
N THR A 151 2.79 -0.69 -16.50
CA THR A 151 3.86 -0.50 -17.49
C THR A 151 4.64 0.77 -17.17
N ALA A 152 5.96 0.63 -17.00
CA ALA A 152 6.90 1.73 -16.88
C ALA A 152 7.64 1.87 -18.21
N THR A 153 7.42 2.98 -18.91
CA THR A 153 8.06 3.30 -20.20
C THR A 153 9.12 4.38 -19.98
N PRO A 154 10.41 4.02 -19.93
CA PRO A 154 11.49 5.00 -19.78
C PRO A 154 11.68 5.84 -21.03
N SER A 155 12.22 7.05 -20.85
CA SER A 155 12.79 7.83 -21.95
C SER A 155 14.00 7.11 -22.56
N ALA A 156 14.40 7.55 -23.76
CA ALA A 156 15.58 7.01 -24.42
C ALA A 156 16.79 6.98 -23.48
N THR A 157 17.54 5.88 -23.51
CA THR A 157 18.76 5.58 -22.72
C THR A 157 18.56 5.26 -21.24
N ILE A 158 17.36 5.40 -20.69
CA ILE A 158 17.09 5.11 -19.28
C ILE A 158 16.66 3.65 -19.11
N ASP A 159 17.18 3.00 -18.08
CA ASP A 159 16.80 1.63 -17.72
C ASP A 159 16.10 1.65 -16.36
N VAL A 160 14.99 0.91 -16.25
CA VAL A 160 14.11 0.97 -15.09
C VAL A 160 13.82 -0.42 -14.56
N LYS A 161 13.58 -0.49 -13.25
CA LYS A 161 13.01 -1.67 -12.59
C LYS A 161 11.62 -1.30 -12.09
N LEU A 162 10.65 -2.16 -12.36
CA LEU A 162 9.30 -2.07 -11.81
C LEU A 162 9.12 -3.13 -10.72
N GLU A 163 8.65 -2.73 -9.55
CA GLU A 163 8.37 -3.61 -8.41
C GLU A 163 6.91 -3.48 -7.99
N ALA A 164 6.28 -4.58 -7.59
CA ALA A 164 4.90 -4.60 -7.14
C ALA A 164 4.80 -5.22 -5.75
N TYR A 165 4.01 -4.57 -4.91
CA TYR A 165 3.68 -5.00 -3.55
C TYR A 165 2.16 -5.01 -3.38
N ASP A 166 1.68 -5.92 -2.55
CA ASP A 166 0.26 -6.01 -2.21
C ASP A 166 -0.15 -4.89 -1.22
N MET A 167 -1.43 -4.90 -0.83
CA MET A 167 -1.99 -3.88 0.07
C MET A 167 -1.38 -3.86 1.49
N VAL A 168 -0.60 -4.87 1.87
CA VAL A 168 0.12 -4.91 3.17
C VAL A 168 1.62 -4.72 3.00
N GLY A 169 2.08 -4.34 1.80
CA GLY A 169 3.50 -4.10 1.51
C GLY A 169 4.30 -5.38 1.27
N ALA A 170 3.66 -6.54 1.09
CA ALA A 170 4.38 -7.77 0.77
C ALA A 170 4.72 -7.82 -0.74
N PRO A 171 5.94 -8.24 -1.11
CA PRO A 171 6.36 -8.26 -2.51
C PRO A 171 5.57 -9.30 -3.32
N ILE A 172 5.02 -8.87 -4.45
CA ILE A 172 4.31 -9.72 -5.43
C ILE A 172 5.25 -10.13 -6.55
N GLY A 173 6.09 -9.21 -7.03
CA GLY A 173 7.01 -9.47 -8.15
C GLY A 173 7.73 -8.22 -8.64
N SER A 174 8.64 -8.41 -9.60
CA SER A 174 9.42 -7.34 -10.22
C SER A 174 9.73 -7.62 -11.69
N ALA A 175 9.97 -6.57 -12.48
CA ALA A 175 10.37 -6.63 -13.88
C ALA A 175 11.59 -5.71 -14.15
N ASN A 176 12.61 -6.28 -14.80
CA ASN A 176 13.79 -5.64 -15.37
C ASN A 176 14.39 -6.63 -16.39
N ASN A 177 13.67 -6.86 -17.49
CA ASN A 177 13.95 -7.94 -18.44
C ASN A 177 14.23 -7.44 -19.87
N VAL A 178 13.87 -6.20 -20.21
CA VAL A 178 13.98 -5.69 -21.58
C VAL A 178 15.16 -4.73 -21.76
N GLY A 179 15.63 -4.10 -20.69
CA GLY A 179 16.80 -3.22 -20.69
C GLY A 179 16.50 -1.78 -21.15
N PRO A 180 17.54 -0.98 -21.42
CA PRO A 180 17.40 0.47 -21.56
C PRO A 180 16.45 0.92 -22.69
N SER A 181 15.69 1.98 -22.43
CA SER A 181 14.69 2.58 -23.32
C SER A 181 13.46 1.71 -23.61
N LEU A 182 13.41 0.49 -23.10
CA LEU A 182 12.32 -0.44 -23.33
C LEU A 182 11.41 -0.50 -22.10
N ALA A 183 10.12 -0.73 -22.35
CA ALA A 183 9.12 -0.68 -21.30
C ALA A 183 9.12 -1.96 -20.45
N GLU A 184 9.20 -1.81 -19.13
CA GLU A 184 9.01 -2.90 -18.18
C GLU A 184 7.54 -3.06 -17.83
N GLY A 185 7.09 -4.30 -17.64
CA GLY A 185 5.68 -4.60 -17.41
C GLY A 185 5.44 -5.72 -16.40
N LEU A 186 4.44 -5.51 -15.55
CA LEU A 186 3.90 -6.51 -14.63
C LEU A 186 2.40 -6.67 -14.87
N GLU A 187 1.89 -7.88 -14.68
CA GLU A 187 0.46 -8.17 -14.76
C GLU A 187 -0.05 -8.73 -13.44
N THR A 188 -1.28 -8.40 -13.08
CA THR A 188 -2.01 -9.00 -11.97
C THR A 188 -3.44 -9.28 -12.36
N ASP A 189 -4.10 -10.16 -11.60
CA ASP A 189 -5.51 -10.48 -11.77
C ASP A 189 -6.30 -9.98 -10.56
N VAL A 190 -7.18 -9.01 -10.80
CA VAL A 190 -7.97 -8.36 -9.76
C VAL A 190 -9.29 -9.08 -9.57
N GLN A 191 -9.40 -9.74 -8.42
CA GLN A 191 -10.57 -10.52 -8.03
C GLN A 191 -11.51 -9.75 -7.08
N GLN A 192 -11.09 -8.57 -6.59
CA GLN A 192 -11.88 -7.71 -5.72
C GLN A 192 -11.58 -6.24 -5.98
N ILE A 193 -12.62 -5.39 -5.96
CA ILE A 193 -12.49 -3.93 -6.07
C ILE A 193 -12.39 -3.27 -4.68
N GLY A 194 -11.82 -2.06 -4.63
CA GLY A 194 -11.71 -1.25 -3.41
C GLY A 194 -10.43 -1.48 -2.61
N GLY A 195 -9.54 -2.35 -3.08
CA GLY A 195 -8.18 -2.46 -2.58
C GLY A 195 -7.21 -1.51 -3.31
N HIS A 196 -5.95 -1.55 -2.89
CA HIS A 196 -4.84 -0.86 -3.55
C HIS A 196 -3.63 -1.78 -3.68
N MET A 197 -2.68 -1.37 -4.51
CA MET A 197 -1.36 -1.96 -4.63
C MET A 197 -0.31 -0.86 -4.62
N PHE A 198 0.89 -1.17 -4.14
CA PHE A 198 2.04 -0.27 -4.26
C PHE A 198 2.90 -0.73 -5.43
N LEU A 199 3.19 0.20 -6.33
CA LEU A 199 4.06 -0.02 -7.47
C LEU A 199 5.23 0.94 -7.34
N VAL A 200 6.44 0.45 -7.55
CA VAL A 200 7.65 1.26 -7.40
C VAL A 200 8.44 1.18 -8.68
N VAL A 201 8.81 2.34 -9.22
CA VAL A 201 9.70 2.44 -10.37
C VAL A 201 11.02 3.04 -9.92
N ARG A 202 12.12 2.39 -10.28
CA ARG A 202 13.47 2.76 -9.86
C ARG A 202 14.42 2.77 -11.04
N ASN A 203 15.50 3.54 -10.96
CA ASN A 203 16.57 3.45 -11.94
C ASN A 203 17.34 2.13 -11.81
N VAL A 204 17.85 1.64 -12.94
CA VAL A 204 18.83 0.55 -12.99
C VAL A 204 20.20 1.14 -13.35
N GLY A 205 21.23 0.69 -12.62
CA GLY A 205 22.58 1.22 -12.78
C GLY A 205 22.65 2.71 -12.45
N THR A 206 23.31 3.48 -13.33
CA THR A 206 23.52 4.92 -13.15
C THR A 206 22.64 5.78 -14.05
N SER A 207 21.56 5.23 -14.62
CA SER A 207 20.66 5.98 -15.49
C SER A 207 19.74 6.90 -14.67
N THR A 208 19.45 8.10 -15.16
CA THR A 208 18.55 9.08 -14.53
C THR A 208 17.75 9.79 -15.60
N GLY A 209 16.46 10.01 -15.38
CA GLY A 209 15.63 10.75 -16.32
C GLY A 209 14.16 10.39 -16.21
N ASN A 210 13.39 10.81 -17.21
CA ASN A 210 11.94 10.69 -17.17
C ASN A 210 11.45 9.31 -17.61
N PHE A 211 10.32 8.88 -17.04
CA PHE A 211 9.55 7.74 -17.51
C PHE A 211 8.07 8.04 -17.41
N THR A 212 7.26 7.24 -18.10
CA THR A 212 5.80 7.26 -17.96
C THR A 212 5.34 5.93 -17.38
N PHE A 213 4.66 5.98 -16.24
CA PHE A 213 3.96 4.84 -15.66
C PHE A 213 2.50 4.84 -16.09
N SER A 214 1.97 3.67 -16.40
CA SER A 214 0.57 3.50 -16.82
C SER A 214 -0.05 2.25 -16.23
N VAL A 215 -1.36 2.33 -15.98
CA VAL A 215 -2.17 1.23 -15.46
C VAL A 215 -3.27 0.92 -16.47
N THR A 216 -3.24 -0.25 -17.08
CA THR A 216 -4.17 -0.59 -18.18
C THR A 216 -4.92 -1.88 -17.91
N LYS A 217 -6.19 -1.94 -18.31
CA LYS A 217 -6.95 -3.20 -18.33
C LYS A 217 -6.51 -4.01 -19.54
N ILE A 218 -6.21 -5.29 -19.35
CA ILE A 218 -6.02 -6.23 -20.46
C ILE A 218 -7.39 -6.73 -20.88
N ALA A 219 -7.79 -6.42 -22.12
CA ALA A 219 -9.00 -6.97 -22.70
C ALA A 219 -8.88 -8.51 -22.76
N THR A 220 -9.72 -9.20 -22.00
CA THR A 220 -9.89 -10.64 -22.16
C THR A 220 -10.77 -10.82 -23.39
N LEU A 221 -10.24 -11.42 -24.46
CA LEU A 221 -11.07 -11.80 -25.60
C LEU A 221 -12.16 -12.73 -25.07
N ALA A 222 -13.43 -12.35 -25.25
CA ALA A 222 -14.54 -13.22 -24.91
C ALA A 222 -14.37 -14.54 -25.69
N PRO A 223 -14.66 -15.72 -25.11
CA PRO A 223 -14.71 -16.95 -25.88
C PRO A 223 -15.70 -16.74 -27.03
N SER A 224 -15.26 -16.98 -28.27
CA SER A 224 -16.13 -16.91 -29.44
C SER A 224 -17.44 -17.65 -29.14
N PRO A 225 -18.61 -17.08 -29.47
CA PRO A 225 -19.85 -17.82 -29.33
C PRO A 225 -19.70 -19.13 -30.09
N SER A 226 -19.81 -20.25 -29.37
CA SER A 226 -19.82 -21.57 -29.97
C SER A 226 -20.90 -21.57 -31.04
N ILE A 227 -20.50 -21.73 -32.31
CA ILE A 227 -21.44 -21.89 -33.41
C ILE A 227 -22.17 -23.20 -33.11
N ALA A 228 -23.40 -23.10 -32.61
CA ALA A 228 -24.26 -24.26 -32.42
C ALA A 228 -24.38 -25.00 -33.76
N PRO A 229 -24.20 -26.34 -33.80
CA PRO A 229 -24.35 -27.10 -35.02
C PRO A 229 -25.78 -26.92 -35.55
N ARG A 230 -25.88 -26.35 -36.75
CA ARG A 230 -27.14 -26.17 -37.47
C ARG A 230 -27.68 -27.57 -37.77
N SER A 231 -28.78 -27.96 -37.12
CA SER A 231 -29.45 -29.22 -37.41
C SER A 231 -29.93 -29.18 -38.87
N LEU A 232 -29.41 -30.10 -39.69
CA LEU A 232 -29.91 -30.36 -41.03
C LEU A 232 -31.22 -31.14 -40.89
N GLU A 233 -32.33 -30.41 -40.84
CA GLU A 233 -33.66 -31.00 -40.93
C GLU A 233 -33.86 -31.47 -42.38
N THR A 234 -34.04 -32.76 -42.53
CA THR A 234 -34.16 -33.48 -43.80
C THR A 234 -35.57 -33.26 -44.36
N ALA A 235 -35.67 -32.73 -45.57
CA ALA A 235 -36.94 -32.63 -46.28
C ALA A 235 -37.43 -34.03 -46.66
N ASN A 236 -38.72 -34.29 -46.39
CA ASN A 236 -39.47 -35.46 -46.83
C ASN A 236 -40.53 -35.00 -47.84
#